data_AF-A0A2S9I3A8-F1
#
_entry.id   AF-A0A2S9I3A8-F1
#
_cell.length_a   1.000
_cell.length_b   1.000
_cell.length_c   1.000
_cell.angle_alpha   90.00
_cell.angle_beta   90.00
_cell.angle_gamma   90.00
#
_symmetry.space_group_name_H-M   'P 1'
#
loop_
_entity.id
_entity.type
_entity.pdbx_description
1 polymer ?
#
loop_
_entity_poly.entity_id
_entity_poly.type
_entity_poly.pdbx_seq_one_letter_code
_entity_poly.pdbx_strand_id
1 'polypeptide(L)'
;MSTLATLKALLAKRILIIDGAMGTMIQRHKLEEADYRGERFADWAHDLKGNNDLLVLTQPQIIQGIHEAYLDAGADIIETNSFNGTRVSMSDYHMEDLVPEINREAARLAKAA
;
A
#
# COMPACT_ATOMS: atom_id res chain seq x y z
N MET A 1 -11.56 24.19 6.31
CA MET A 1 -10.22 24.06 6.95
C MET A 1 -9.35 23.18 6.06
N SER A 2 -8.05 23.43 5.97
CA SER A 2 -7.13 22.52 5.24
C SER A 2 -6.88 21.23 6.03
N THR A 3 -6.39 20.18 5.35
CA THR A 3 -5.97 18.92 6.00
C THR A 3 -4.95 19.18 7.11
N LEU A 4 -3.95 20.04 6.85
CA LEU A 4 -2.93 20.41 7.84
C LEU A 4 -3.51 21.14 9.05
N ALA A 5 -4.49 22.03 8.86
CA ALA A 5 -5.15 22.73 9.97
C ALA A 5 -5.95 21.76 10.84
N THR A 6 -6.66 20.82 10.20
CA THR A 6 -7.41 19.76 10.90
C THR A 6 -6.47 18.87 11.71
N LEU A 7 -5.38 18.41 11.10
CA LEU A 7 -4.37 17.59 11.76
C LEU A 7 -3.76 18.29 12.98
N LYS A 8 -3.32 19.54 12.84
CA LYS A 8 -2.77 20.34 13.96
C LYS A 8 -3.80 20.54 15.08
N ALA A 9 -5.06 20.81 14.74
CA ALA A 9 -6.12 20.99 15.73
C ALA A 9 -6.42 19.70 16.50
N LEU A 10 -6.35 18.53 15.85
CA LEU A 10 -6.53 17.23 16.49
C LEU A 10 -5.34 16.87 17.40
N LEU A 11 -4.12 17.04 16.91
CA LEU A 11 -2.88 16.79 17.67
C LEU A 11 -2.78 17.63 18.94
N ALA A 12 -3.35 18.83 18.97
CA ALA A 12 -3.40 19.67 20.17
C ALA A 12 -4.40 19.16 21.24
N LYS A 13 -5.33 18.27 20.87
CA LYS A 13 -6.40 17.78 21.76
C LYS A 13 -6.17 16.37 22.27
N ARG A 14 -5.50 15.51 21.48
CA ARG A 14 -5.22 14.11 21.81
C ARG A 14 -4.06 13.56 20.99
N ILE A 15 -3.53 12.42 21.42
CA ILE A 15 -2.61 11.62 20.63
C ILE A 15 -3.37 11.04 19.42
N LEU A 16 -2.73 11.08 18.26
CA LEU A 16 -3.18 10.40 17.04
C LEU A 16 -2.34 9.15 16.83
N ILE A 17 -2.98 8.07 16.39
CA ILE A 17 -2.34 6.77 16.15
C ILE A 17 -2.12 6.60 14.65
N ILE A 18 -0.87 6.30 14.27
CA ILE A 18 -0.53 5.82 12.93
C ILE A 18 -0.69 4.30 12.91
N ASP A 19 -1.06 3.75 11.76
CA ASP A 19 -1.24 2.32 11.56
C ASP A 19 0.04 1.49 11.80
N GLY A 20 -0.14 0.18 11.74
CA GLY A 20 0.95 -0.78 11.91
C GLY A 20 1.60 -1.18 10.58
N ALA A 21 2.50 -2.16 10.65
CA ALA A 21 3.26 -2.62 9.50
C ALA A 21 2.36 -3.27 8.41
N MET A 22 2.35 -2.67 7.21
CA MET A 22 1.72 -3.24 6.00
C MET A 22 2.32 -4.60 5.62
N GLY A 23 3.66 -4.70 5.55
CA GLY A 23 4.35 -5.93 5.14
C GLY A 23 4.04 -7.14 6.03
N THR A 24 3.96 -6.94 7.35
CA THR A 24 3.61 -8.01 8.30
C THR A 24 2.18 -8.51 8.09
N MET A 25 1.26 -7.63 7.72
CA MET A 25 -0.12 -8.02 7.40
C MET A 25 -0.19 -8.79 6.09
N ILE A 26 0.51 -8.34 5.04
CA ILE A 26 0.62 -9.04 3.76
C ILE A 26 1.15 -10.47 3.95
N GLN A 27 2.19 -10.64 4.77
CA GLN A 27 2.78 -11.97 5.05
C GLN A 27 1.77 -13.00 5.59
N ARG A 28 0.72 -12.57 6.30
CA ARG A 28 -0.34 -13.47 6.82
C ARG A 28 -1.15 -14.13 5.72
N HIS A 29 -1.24 -13.49 4.55
CA HIS A 29 -1.95 -14.02 3.38
C HIS A 29 -1.16 -15.10 2.63
N LYS A 30 0.14 -15.28 2.94
CA LYS A 30 1.02 -16.31 2.34
C LYS A 30 0.96 -16.29 0.80
N LEU A 31 1.01 -15.08 0.23
CA LEU A 31 0.95 -14.88 -1.21
C LEU A 31 2.16 -15.53 -1.90
N GLU A 32 1.88 -16.13 -3.06
CA GLU A 32 2.86 -16.77 -3.92
C GLU A 32 3.07 -15.96 -5.20
N GLU A 33 4.10 -16.32 -5.99
CA GLU A 33 4.49 -15.60 -7.20
C GLU A 33 3.31 -15.29 -8.15
N ALA A 34 2.40 -16.26 -8.32
CA ALA A 34 1.20 -16.09 -9.13
C ALA A 34 0.27 -14.99 -8.60
N ASP A 35 0.17 -14.80 -7.29
CA ASP A 35 -0.66 -13.76 -6.67
C ASP A 35 -0.06 -12.37 -6.92
N TYR A 36 1.28 -12.25 -6.83
CA TYR A 36 1.98 -11.01 -7.13
C TYR A 36 1.86 -10.63 -8.62
N ARG A 37 1.93 -11.62 -9.52
CA ARG A 37 1.75 -11.43 -10.96
C ARG A 37 0.32 -11.03 -11.33
N GLY A 38 -0.67 -11.64 -10.69
CA GLY A 38 -2.06 -11.55 -11.12
C GLY A 38 -2.21 -11.90 -12.61
N GLU A 39 -3.27 -11.39 -13.24
CA GLU A 39 -3.49 -11.61 -14.68
C GLU A 39 -2.58 -10.73 -15.55
N ARG A 40 -2.36 -9.48 -15.14
CA ARG A 40 -1.66 -8.47 -15.96
C ARG A 40 -0.18 -8.77 -16.16
N PHE A 41 0.47 -9.42 -15.19
CA PHE A 41 1.91 -9.67 -15.20
C PHE A 41 2.25 -11.17 -15.23
N ALA A 42 1.31 -12.02 -15.67
CA ALA A 42 1.49 -13.47 -15.73
C ALA A 42 2.80 -13.85 -16.46
N ASP A 43 3.06 -13.23 -17.62
CA ASP A 43 4.23 -13.50 -18.46
C ASP A 43 5.43 -12.56 -18.20
N TRP A 44 5.47 -11.85 -17.05
CA TRP A 44 6.58 -10.95 -16.74
C TRP A 44 7.91 -11.72 -16.63
N ALA A 45 8.97 -11.20 -17.24
CA ALA A 45 10.23 -11.94 -17.38
C ALA A 45 11.02 -12.15 -16.07
N HIS A 46 10.69 -11.41 -15.02
CA HIS A 46 11.38 -11.41 -13.73
C HIS A 46 10.43 -11.80 -12.59
N ASP A 47 10.98 -12.34 -11.50
CA ASP A 47 10.21 -12.67 -10.30
C ASP A 47 9.63 -11.41 -9.66
N LEU A 48 8.39 -11.48 -9.18
CA LEU A 48 7.65 -10.36 -8.60
C LEU A 48 7.29 -10.56 -7.13
N LYS A 49 7.41 -11.78 -6.60
CA LYS A 49 7.19 -12.07 -5.18
C LYS A 49 8.12 -11.23 -4.32
N GLY A 50 7.53 -10.53 -3.35
CA GLY A 50 8.24 -9.59 -2.49
C GLY A 50 8.05 -8.12 -2.89
N ASN A 51 7.59 -7.84 -4.12
CA ASN A 51 7.17 -6.50 -4.51
C ASN A 51 5.79 -6.16 -3.94
N ASN A 52 5.72 -5.87 -2.63
CA ASN A 52 4.45 -5.63 -1.93
C ASN A 52 3.69 -4.42 -2.50
N ASP A 53 4.40 -3.41 -2.99
CA ASP A 53 3.84 -2.22 -3.62
C ASP A 53 3.04 -2.56 -4.89
N LEU A 54 3.42 -3.61 -5.64
CA LEU A 54 2.69 -4.09 -6.82
C LEU A 54 1.27 -4.60 -6.47
N LEU A 55 1.06 -5.07 -5.25
CA LEU A 55 -0.21 -5.66 -4.81
C LEU A 55 -1.37 -4.65 -4.83
N VAL A 56 -1.10 -3.34 -4.92
CA VAL A 56 -2.17 -2.35 -5.16
C VAL A 56 -2.83 -2.52 -6.54
N LEU A 57 -2.13 -3.15 -7.49
CA LEU A 57 -2.63 -3.44 -8.83
C LEU A 57 -3.18 -4.87 -8.94
N THR A 58 -2.49 -5.85 -8.33
CA THR A 58 -2.79 -7.27 -8.53
C THR A 58 -3.67 -7.87 -7.43
N GLN A 59 -3.63 -7.31 -6.22
CA GLN A 59 -4.43 -7.75 -5.07
C GLN A 59 -5.08 -6.55 -4.32
N PRO A 60 -5.77 -5.63 -5.01
CA PRO A 60 -6.26 -4.38 -4.42
C PRO A 60 -7.19 -4.61 -3.22
N GLN A 61 -8.00 -5.67 -3.25
CA GLN A 61 -8.89 -6.04 -2.15
C GLN A 61 -8.16 -6.42 -0.87
N ILE A 62 -6.98 -7.05 -0.97
CA ILE A 62 -6.17 -7.40 0.20
C ILE A 62 -5.59 -6.13 0.81
N ILE A 63 -5.03 -5.24 -0.01
CA ILE A 63 -4.43 -3.99 0.48
C ILE A 63 -5.48 -3.09 1.13
N GLN A 64 -6.64 -2.91 0.49
CA GLN A 64 -7.73 -2.14 1.08
C GLN A 64 -8.19 -2.75 2.41
N GLY A 65 -8.39 -4.08 2.46
CA GLY A 65 -8.80 -4.75 3.70
C GLY A 65 -7.78 -4.61 4.84
N ILE A 66 -6.48 -4.48 4.55
CA ILE A 66 -5.46 -4.19 5.56
C ILE A 66 -5.61 -2.77 6.11
N HIS A 67 -5.85 -1.78 5.26
CA HIS A 67 -6.12 -0.40 5.72
C HIS A 67 -7.38 -0.35 6.59
N GLU A 68 -8.48 -0.97 6.15
CA GLU A 68 -9.73 -1.08 6.91
C GLU A 68 -9.49 -1.73 8.28
N ALA A 69 -8.72 -2.82 8.34
CA ALA A 69 -8.41 -3.49 9.60
C ALA A 69 -7.64 -2.60 10.59
N TYR A 70 -6.75 -1.72 10.11
CA TYR A 70 -6.06 -0.76 10.99
C TYR A 70 -6.97 0.37 11.45
N LEU A 71 -7.84 0.88 10.57
CA LEU A 71 -8.86 1.88 10.93
C LEU A 71 -9.84 1.31 11.99
N ASP A 72 -10.32 0.09 11.79
CA ASP A 72 -11.20 -0.62 12.73
C ASP A 72 -10.51 -0.88 14.09
N ALA A 73 -9.19 -1.07 14.08
CA ALA A 73 -8.39 -1.19 15.30
C ALA A 73 -8.13 0.16 16.01
N GLY A 74 -8.55 1.28 15.42
CA GLY A 74 -8.47 2.62 16.00
C GLY A 74 -7.30 3.48 15.51
N ALA A 75 -6.68 3.15 14.37
CA ALA A 75 -5.75 4.04 13.72
C ALA A 75 -6.47 5.33 13.25
N ASP A 76 -5.83 6.48 13.47
CA ASP A 76 -6.31 7.78 13.00
C ASP A 76 -5.72 8.16 11.65
N ILE A 77 -4.54 7.61 11.36
CA ILE A 77 -3.75 7.89 10.17
C ILE A 77 -3.28 6.55 9.63
N ILE A 78 -3.44 6.35 8.33
CA ILE A 78 -2.95 5.18 7.62
C ILE A 78 -1.93 5.62 6.57
N GLU A 79 -0.93 4.77 6.34
CA GLU A 79 0.07 4.97 5.29
C GLU A 79 -0.40 4.33 3.98
N THR A 80 0.01 4.87 2.83
CA THR A 80 -0.21 4.19 1.55
C THR A 80 0.72 2.98 1.40
N ASN A 81 0.30 1.92 0.71
CA ASN A 81 1.19 0.82 0.34
C ASN A 81 2.12 1.24 -0.82
N SER A 82 3.10 2.09 -0.52
CA SER A 82 3.98 2.72 -1.50
C SER A 82 5.41 2.93 -1.00
N PHE A 83 5.89 2.11 -0.05
CA PHE A 83 7.22 2.24 0.55
C PHE A 83 8.35 2.14 -0.50
N ASN A 84 8.23 1.22 -1.46
CA ASN A 84 9.15 1.04 -2.58
C ASN A 84 8.60 1.64 -3.89
N GLY A 85 7.59 2.51 -3.82
CA GLY A 85 6.96 3.18 -4.95
C GLY A 85 7.85 4.23 -5.64
N THR A 86 9.12 3.93 -5.89
CA THR A 86 10.09 4.80 -6.56
C THR A 86 10.74 4.07 -7.73
N ARG A 87 11.27 4.83 -8.73
CA ARG A 87 11.94 4.22 -9.88
C ARG A 87 13.16 3.37 -9.47
N VAL A 88 13.89 3.79 -8.43
CA VAL A 88 15.09 3.08 -7.97
C VAL A 88 14.71 1.73 -7.34
N SER A 89 13.71 1.68 -6.47
CA SER A 89 13.31 0.41 -5.88
C SER A 89 12.61 -0.51 -6.89
N MET A 90 11.84 0.06 -7.83
CA MET A 90 11.13 -0.71 -8.85
C MET A 90 12.05 -1.27 -9.94
N SER A 91 13.29 -0.80 -10.06
CA SER A 91 14.25 -1.37 -11.03
C SER A 91 14.67 -2.80 -10.68
N ASP A 92 14.60 -3.19 -9.41
CA ASP A 92 14.85 -4.58 -8.99
C ASP A 92 13.84 -5.57 -9.61
N TYR A 93 12.67 -5.07 -10.03
CA TYR A 93 11.59 -5.82 -10.67
C TYR A 93 11.37 -5.43 -12.14
N HIS A 94 12.19 -4.51 -12.68
CA HIS A 94 12.07 -3.92 -14.02
C HIS A 94 10.74 -3.17 -14.27
N MET A 95 10.15 -2.58 -13.22
CA MET A 95 8.81 -1.97 -13.23
C MET A 95 8.81 -0.44 -13.05
N GLU A 96 9.90 0.24 -13.39
CA GLU A 96 10.08 1.68 -13.13
C GLU A 96 9.00 2.55 -13.76
N ASP A 97 8.47 2.13 -14.91
CA ASP A 97 7.44 2.88 -15.64
C ASP A 97 6.03 2.72 -15.03
N LEU A 98 5.84 1.76 -14.12
CA LEU A 98 4.59 1.58 -13.37
C LEU A 98 4.52 2.45 -12.11
N VAL A 99 5.62 3.09 -11.71
CA VAL A 99 5.69 3.90 -10.47
C VAL A 99 4.55 4.93 -10.35
N PRO A 100 4.20 5.73 -11.38
CA PRO A 100 3.10 6.67 -11.28
C PRO A 100 1.75 5.98 -11.04
N GLU A 101 1.53 4.82 -11.67
CA GLU A 101 0.30 4.05 -11.53
C GLU A 101 0.20 3.43 -10.14
N ILE A 102 1.27 2.78 -9.67
CA ILE A 102 1.34 2.16 -8.33
C ILE A 102 1.02 3.18 -7.25
N ASN A 103 1.67 4.35 -7.27
CA ASN A 103 1.43 5.38 -6.24
C ASN A 103 0.01 5.95 -6.29
N ARG A 104 -0.55 6.13 -7.50
CA ARG A 104 -1.92 6.61 -7.66
C ARG A 104 -2.92 5.60 -7.09
N GLU A 105 -2.76 4.33 -7.42
CA GLU A 105 -3.65 3.27 -6.92
C GLU A 105 -3.47 3.03 -5.42
N ALA A 106 -2.24 3.09 -4.89
CA ALA A 106 -1.99 3.03 -3.45
C ALA A 106 -2.73 4.13 -2.69
N ALA A 107 -2.65 5.38 -3.17
CA ALA A 107 -3.39 6.50 -2.59
C ALA A 107 -4.91 6.36 -2.74
N ARG A 108 -5.39 5.83 -3.88
CA ARG A 108 -6.81 5.57 -4.11
C ARG A 108 -7.36 4.54 -3.14
N LEU A 109 -6.64 3.43 -2.91
CA LEU A 109 -7.06 2.36 -2.02
C LEU A 109 -7.06 2.82 -0.55
N ALA A 110 -6.00 3.47 -0.09
CA ALA A 110 -5.98 4.04 1.26
C ALA A 110 -7.10 5.07 1.48
N LYS A 111 -7.50 5.82 0.43
CA LYS A 111 -8.61 6.77 0.52
C LYS A 111 -10.01 6.12 0.53
N ALA A 112 -10.12 4.90 0.01
CA ALA A 112 -11.38 4.16 -0.12
C ALA A 112 -11.70 3.31 1.12
N ALA A 113 -10.68 2.97 1.92
CA ALA A 113 -10.82 2.42 3.28
C ALA A 113 -11.42 3.46 4.24
#